data_AF-A0A2N4YTM4-F1
#
_entry.id   AF-A0A2N4YTM4-F1
#
_cell.length_a   1.000
_cell.length_b   1.000
_cell.length_c   1.000
_cell.angle_alpha   90.00
_cell.angle_beta   90.00
_cell.angle_gamma   90.00
#
_symmetry.space_group_name_H-M   'P 1'
#
loop_
_entity.id
_entity.type
_entity.pdbx_description
1 polymer ?
#
loop_
_entity_poly.entity_id
_entity_poly.type
_entity_poly.pdbx_seq_one_letter_code
_entity_poly.pdbx_strand_id
1 'polypeptide(L)' 'MALVIEFTCDLPNGVHARPASLVETLCNRFSSAIEWRNLRRETGGNAKSALAI' A
#
# COMPACT_ATOMS: atom_id res chain seq x y z
N MET A 1 -10.95 5.45 -14.85
CA MET A 1 -10.86 6.50 -13.82
C MET A 1 -10.31 5.86 -12.56
N ALA A 2 -9.30 6.45 -11.92
CA ALA A 2 -8.72 5.90 -10.69
C ALA A 2 -9.46 6.43 -9.47
N LEU A 3 -9.73 5.57 -8.49
CA LEU A 3 -10.23 5.97 -7.17
C LEU A 3 -9.02 6.25 -6.28
N VAL A 4 -8.95 7.45 -5.71
CA VAL A 4 -7.88 7.83 -4.77
C VAL A 4 -8.47 7.84 -3.35
N ILE A 5 -7.79 7.15 -2.44
CA ILE A 5 -8.15 7.09 -1.02
C ILE A 5 -6.93 7.56 -0.23
N GLU A 6 -7.09 8.65 0.51
CA GLU A 6 -6.07 9.19 1.40
C GLU A 6 -6.35 8.77 2.83
N PHE A 7 -5.32 8.32 3.54
CA PHE A 7 -5.43 7.91 4.93
C PHE A 7 -4.12 8.18 5.68
N THR A 8 -4.22 8.30 7.00
CA THR A 8 -3.05 8.32 7.88
C THR A 8 -2.83 6.93 8.45
N CYS A 9 -1.60 6.44 8.41
CA CYS A 9 -1.25 5.17 9.03
C CYS A 9 -0.93 5.39 10.51
N ASP A 10 -1.77 4.84 11.39
CA ASP A 10 -1.65 4.98 12.85
C ASP A 10 -0.71 3.94 13.48
N LEU A 11 -0.12 3.05 12.67
CA LEU A 11 0.84 2.06 13.18
C LEU A 11 2.12 2.76 13.61
N PRO A 12 2.61 2.55 14.84
CA PRO A 12 3.75 3.29 15.39
C PRO A 12 5.05 3.07 14.60
N ASN A 13 5.18 1.90 13.98
CA ASN A 13 6.35 1.54 13.17
C ASN A 13 6.08 1.66 11.66
N GLY A 14 4.90 2.15 11.28
CA GLY A 14 4.44 2.16 9.90
C GLY A 14 4.01 0.78 9.39
N VAL A 15 3.88 0.67 8.07
CA VAL A 15 3.45 -0.55 7.40
C VAL A 15 4.70 -1.31 6.96
N HIS A 16 5.12 -2.32 7.72
CA HIS A 16 6.30 -3.13 7.40
C HIS A 16 6.02 -4.60 7.73
N ALA A 17 6.75 -5.53 7.11
CA ALA A 17 6.62 -6.98 7.34
C ALA A 17 5.15 -7.45 7.35
N ARG A 18 4.57 -7.79 8.50
CA ARG A 18 3.22 -8.36 8.64
C ARG A 18 2.11 -7.47 8.01
N PRO A 19 1.95 -6.19 8.40
CA PRO A 19 1.03 -5.27 7.71
C PRO A 19 1.21 -5.20 6.19
N ALA A 20 2.44 -5.17 5.70
CA ALA A 20 2.72 -5.08 4.26
C ALA A 20 2.29 -6.35 3.51
N SER A 21 2.62 -7.53 4.06
CA SER A 21 2.18 -8.83 3.50
C SER A 21 0.66 -8.99 3.52
N LEU A 22 -0.03 -8.44 4.52
CA LEU A 22 -1.50 -8.44 4.56
C LEU A 22 -2.08 -7.59 3.43
N VAL A 23 -1.57 -6.37 3.22
CA VAL A 23 -1.99 -5.50 2.12
C VAL A 23 -1.74 -6.18 0.79
N GLU A 24 -0.55 -6.73 0.57
CA GLU A 24 -0.19 -7.49 -0.63
C GLU A 24 -1.19 -8.63 -0.89
N THR A 25 -1.47 -9.45 0.13
CA THR A 25 -2.40 -10.58 0.02
C THR A 25 -3.82 -10.13 -0.34
N LEU A 26 -4.28 -8.99 0.20
CA LEU A 26 -5.60 -8.44 -0.11
C LEU A 26 -5.63 -7.84 -1.52
N CYS A 27 -4.63 -7.03 -1.88
CA CYS A 27 -4.54 -6.38 -3.18
C CYS A 27 -4.43 -7.40 -4.33
N ASN A 28 -3.76 -8.53 -4.12
CA ASN A 28 -3.66 -9.60 -5.13
C ASN A 28 -4.99 -10.31 -5.43
N ARG A 29 -6.06 -10.10 -4.62
CA ARG A 29 -7.41 -10.63 -4.90
C ARG A 29 -8.16 -9.86 -5.99
N PHE A 30 -7.71 -8.65 -6.30
CA PHE A 30 -8.36 -7.78 -7.27
C PHE A 30 -7.60 -7.79 -8.60
N SER A 31 -8.32 -7.75 -9.72
CA SER A 31 -7.70 -7.65 -11.05
C SER A 31 -7.20 -6.24 -11.37
N SER A 32 -7.69 -5.21 -10.68
CA SER A 32 -7.29 -3.82 -10.86
C SER A 32 -5.82 -3.58 -10.52
N ALA A 33 -5.22 -2.56 -11.14
CA ALA A 33 -3.97 -1.98 -10.68
C ALA A 33 -4.23 -1.20 -9.38
N ILE A 34 -3.42 -1.45 -8.36
CA ILE A 34 -3.52 -0.79 -7.06
C ILE A 34 -2.15 -0.22 -6.73
N GLU A 35 -2.09 1.10 -6.59
CA GLU A 35 -0.89 1.82 -6.17
C GLU A 35 -1.11 2.39 -4.77
N TRP A 36 -0.05 2.34 -3.98
CA TRP A 36 0.08 3.08 -2.72
C TRP A 36 1.13 4.18 -2.89
N ARG A 37 0.91 5.31 -2.23
CA ARG A 37 1.82 6.45 -2.25
C ARG A 37 2.00 6.96 -0.84
N ASN A 38 3.25 7.11 -0.43
CA ASN A 38 3.62 7.75 0.79
C ASN A 38 3.81 9.25 0.52
N LEU A 39 2.77 10.04 0.80
CA LEU A 39 2.76 11.48 0.54
C LEU A 39 3.84 12.24 1.33
N ARG A 40 4.33 11.70 2.46
CA ARG A 40 5.39 12.35 3.25
C ARG A 40 6.77 12.25 2.61
N ARG A 41 7.03 11.19 1.83
CA ARG A 41 8.33 10.92 1.18
C ARG A 41 8.26 11.00 -0.34
N GLU A 42 7.09 11.28 -0.89
CA GLU A 42 6.80 11.27 -2.33
C GLU A 42 7.20 9.94 -3.02
N THR A 43 7.20 8.84 -2.26
CA THR A 43 7.47 7.49 -2.77
C THR A 43 6.19 6.74 -3.03
N GLY A 44 6.23 5.73 -3.88
CA GLY A 44 5.08 4.86 -4.14
C GLY A 44 5.48 3.60 -4.88
N GLY A 45 4.52 2.72 -5.08
CA GLY A 45 4.74 1.48 -5.81
C GLY A 45 3.49 0.63 -5.98
N ASN A 46 3.68 -0.63 -6.37
CA ASN A 46 2.58 -1.55 -6.55
C ASN A 46 2.15 -2.15 -5.21
N ALA A 47 0.90 -1.91 -4.79
CA ALA A 47 0.36 -2.43 -3.52
C ALA A 47 0.19 -3.96 -3.53
N LYS A 48 0.34 -4.61 -4.68
CA LYS A 48 0.40 -6.06 -4.83
C LYS A 48 1.78 -6.66 -4.58
N SER A 49 2.76 -5.86 -4.15
CA SER A 49 4.09 -6.34 -3.76
C SER A 49 4.51 -5.75 -2.42
N ALA A 50 4.77 -6.59 -1.42
CA ALA A 50 5.20 -6.11 -0.09
C ALA A 50 6.60 -5.44 -0.10
N LEU A 51 7.38 -5.63 -1.18
CA LEU A 51 8.71 -5.01 -1.35
C LEU A 51 8.64 -3.53 -1.74
N ALA A 52 7.48 -3.07 -2.21
CA ALA A 52 7.30 -1.70 -2.68
C ALA A 52 6.95 -0.71 -1.57
N ILE A 53 7.09 -1.12 -0.29
CA ILE A 53 6.69 -0.38 0.90
C ILE A 53 7.88 0.15 1.71
#